data_AF-A0A7V9KMH8-F1
#
_entry.id   AF-A0A7V9KMH8-F1
#
_cell.length_a   1.000
_cell.length_b   1.000
_cell.length_c   1.000
_cell.angle_alpha   90.00
_cell.angle_beta   90.00
_cell.angle_gamma   90.00
#
_symmetry.space_group_name_H-M   'P 1'
#
loop_
_entity.id
_entity.type
_entity.pdbx_description
1 polymer ?
#
loop_
_entity_poly.entity_id
_entity_poly.type
_entity_poly.pdbx_seq_one_letter_code
_entity_poly.pdbx_strand_id
1 'polypeptide(L)'
;MILAERLAENSRFRGEAFNFSNENKITVLELVERILALTGSKLKPDVRNEATNEIRHQYLSAAKARKMLGWRPRFTLDEGLRRTISWYEAFLGTSL
;
A
#
# COMPACT_ATOMS: atom_id res chain seq x y z
N MET A 1 8.17 6.75 14.80
CA MET A 1 7.28 5.62 14.50
C MET A 1 5.97 5.86 15.26
N ILE A 2 5.00 6.56 14.65
CA ILE A 2 4.09 7.44 15.42
C ILE A 2 3.07 6.72 16.32
N LEU A 3 2.61 5.51 15.99
CA LEU A 3 1.57 4.87 16.82
C LEU A 3 2.11 4.43 18.19
N ALA A 4 3.24 3.71 18.21
CA ALA A 4 3.84 3.21 19.44
C ALA A 4 4.26 4.35 20.36
N GLU A 5 4.89 5.40 19.80
CA GLU A 5 5.25 6.62 20.53
C GLU A 5 4.02 7.25 21.19
N ARG A 6 2.94 7.48 20.42
CA ARG A 6 1.70 8.07 20.95
C ARG A 6 1.02 7.21 22.00
N LEU A 7 1.03 5.88 21.86
CA LEU A 7 0.46 4.95 22.83
C LEU A 7 1.22 4.95 24.16
N ALA A 8 2.54 5.11 24.11
CA ALA A 8 3.37 5.22 25.31
C ALA A 8 3.10 6.53 26.06
N GLU A 9 2.94 7.63 25.33
CA GLU A 9 2.72 8.98 25.89
C GLU A 9 1.30 9.20 26.41
N ASN A 10 0.28 8.53 25.83
CA ASN A 10 -1.11 8.84 26.13
C ASN A 10 -2.00 7.59 26.19
N SER A 11 -2.45 7.26 27.41
CA SER A 11 -3.30 6.10 27.68
C SER A 11 -4.66 6.14 26.98
N ARG A 12 -5.15 7.31 26.54
CA ARG A 12 -6.41 7.45 25.81
C ARG A 12 -6.47 6.72 24.48
N PHE A 13 -5.31 6.31 23.95
CA PHE A 13 -5.23 5.57 22.70
C PHE A 13 -5.23 4.05 22.89
N ARG A 14 -5.17 3.55 24.13
CA ARG A 14 -5.21 2.11 24.42
C ARG A 14 -6.60 1.55 24.08
N GLY A 15 -6.65 0.43 23.38
CA GLY A 15 -7.90 -0.19 22.92
C GLY A 15 -8.49 0.42 21.65
N GLU A 16 -7.91 1.51 21.13
CA GLU A 16 -8.34 2.11 19.88
C GLU A 16 -7.78 1.37 18.65
N ALA A 17 -8.63 1.13 17.65
CA ALA A 17 -8.19 0.66 16.33
C ALA A 17 -7.93 1.83 15.37
N PHE A 18 -6.89 1.72 14.54
CA PHE A 18 -6.52 2.71 13.54
C PHE A 18 -6.27 2.05 12.19
N ASN A 19 -6.80 2.67 11.14
CA ASN A 19 -6.44 2.34 9.76
C ASN A 19 -5.28 3.24 9.30
N PHE A 20 -4.33 2.64 8.59
CA PHE A 20 -3.23 3.35 7.94
C PHE A 20 -3.32 3.06 6.45
N SER A 21 -3.49 4.12 5.66
CA SER A 21 -3.78 4.00 4.24
C SER A 21 -3.37 5.28 3.53
N ASN A 22 -2.99 5.14 2.27
CA ASN A 22 -2.82 6.26 1.35
C ASN A 22 -4.17 6.81 0.85
N GLU A 23 -5.28 6.13 1.17
CA GLU A 23 -6.66 6.47 0.78
C GLU A 23 -6.89 6.56 -0.74
N ASN A 24 -5.92 6.11 -1.53
CA ASN A 24 -6.03 5.96 -2.96
C ASN A 24 -6.96 4.80 -3.28
N LYS A 25 -7.94 5.05 -4.15
CA LYS A 25 -8.75 4.01 -4.78
C LYS A 25 -8.07 3.65 -6.09
N ILE A 26 -7.59 2.41 -6.20
CA ILE A 26 -6.95 1.89 -7.41
C ILE A 26 -7.47 0.48 -7.67
N THR A 27 -7.74 0.19 -8.93
CA THR A 27 -8.10 -1.16 -9.37
C THR A 27 -6.85 -2.03 -9.52
N VAL A 28 -7.04 -3.35 -9.53
CA VAL A 28 -5.93 -4.29 -9.81
C VAL A 28 -5.32 -4.02 -11.18
N LEU A 29 -6.15 -3.72 -12.19
CA LEU A 29 -5.68 -3.47 -13.55
C LEU A 29 -4.78 -2.22 -13.62
N GLU A 30 -5.21 -1.10 -13.03
CA GLU A 30 -4.40 0.13 -12.97
C GLU A 30 -3.06 -0.09 -12.22
N LEU A 31 -3.07 -0.91 -11.16
CA LEU A 31 -1.85 -1.25 -10.43
C LEU A 31 -0.88 -2.07 -11.30
N VAL A 32 -1.40 -3.09 -12.00
CA VAL A 32 -0.61 -3.92 -12.91
C VAL A 32 -0.03 -3.08 -14.06
N GLU A 33 -0.85 -2.22 -14.68
CA GLU A 33 -0.40 -1.32 -15.74
C GLU A 33 0.73 -0.37 -15.27
N ARG A 34 0.62 0.17 -14.06
CA ARG A 34 1.68 0.98 -13.45
C ARG A 34 2.97 0.19 -13.26
N ILE A 35 2.88 -1.05 -12.78
CA ILE A 35 4.05 -1.92 -12.61
C ILE A 35 4.69 -2.19 -13.97
N LEU A 36 3.92 -2.58 -14.99
CA LEU A 36 4.42 -2.84 -16.34
C LEU A 36 5.13 -1.61 -16.93
N ALA A 37 4.56 -0.42 -16.76
CA ALA A 37 5.16 0.83 -17.20
C ALA A 37 6.48 1.12 -16.46
N LEU A 38 6.52 0.92 -15.15
CA LEU A 38 7.72 1.16 -14.34
C LEU A 38 8.85 0.16 -14.64
N THR A 39 8.52 -1.09 -15.00
CA THR A 39 9.51 -2.12 -15.36
C THR A 39 9.82 -2.17 -16.86
N GLY A 40 9.20 -1.33 -17.68
CA GLY A 40 9.36 -1.36 -19.15
C GLY A 40 8.89 -2.67 -19.81
N SER A 41 7.99 -3.41 -19.15
CA SER A 41 7.52 -4.71 -19.64
C SER A 41 6.48 -4.55 -20.75
N LYS A 42 6.53 -5.45 -21.75
CA LYS A 42 5.56 -5.52 -22.86
C LYS A 42 4.47 -6.58 -22.63
N LEU A 43 4.44 -7.20 -21.46
CA LEU A 43 3.39 -8.17 -21.11
C LEU A 43 2.03 -7.50 -21.12
N LYS A 44 0.99 -8.29 -21.42
CA LYS A 44 -0.40 -7.85 -21.38
C LYS A 44 -1.13 -8.61 -20.28
N PRO A 45 -1.91 -7.93 -19.41
CA PRO A 45 -2.73 -8.61 -18.42
C PRO A 45 -3.73 -9.56 -19.08
N ASP A 46 -3.84 -10.78 -18.56
CA ASP A 46 -4.85 -11.77 -18.94
C ASP A 46 -5.94 -11.81 -17.87
N VAL A 47 -7.10 -11.22 -18.17
CA VAL A 47 -8.21 -11.07 -17.21
C VAL A 47 -9.24 -12.17 -17.46
N ARG A 48 -9.16 -13.24 -16.67
CA ARG A 48 -9.97 -14.47 -16.87
C ARG A 48 -11.31 -14.49 -16.16
N ASN A 49 -11.53 -13.60 -15.19
CA ASN A 49 -12.76 -13.54 -14.40
C ASN A 49 -13.08 -14.86 -13.63
N GLU A 50 -12.04 -15.55 -13.14
CA GLU A 50 -12.16 -16.82 -12.40
C GLU A 50 -12.19 -16.64 -10.88
N ALA A 51 -11.87 -15.45 -10.38
CA ALA A 51 -11.86 -15.17 -8.94
C ALA A 51 -13.29 -15.18 -8.36
N THR A 52 -13.50 -15.95 -7.30
CA THR A 52 -14.79 -16.06 -6.61
C THR A 52 -14.67 -15.60 -5.16
N ASN A 53 -15.76 -15.06 -4.60
CA ASN A 53 -15.82 -14.58 -3.21
C ASN A 53 -14.89 -13.40 -2.85
N GLU A 54 -14.42 -12.65 -3.83
CA GLU A 54 -13.60 -11.46 -3.62
C GLU A 54 -14.43 -10.23 -3.20
N ILE A 55 -13.86 -9.41 -2.32
CA ILE A 55 -14.44 -8.10 -1.97
C ILE A 55 -14.17 -7.13 -3.12
N ARG A 56 -15.23 -6.74 -3.85
CA ARG A 56 -15.09 -5.87 -5.05
C ARG A 56 -14.49 -4.50 -4.77
N HIS A 57 -14.82 -3.90 -3.63
CA HIS A 57 -14.37 -2.56 -3.27
C HIS A 57 -13.88 -2.56 -1.83
N GLN A 58 -12.57 -2.46 -1.66
CA GLN A 58 -11.94 -2.36 -0.35
C GLN A 58 -11.05 -1.12 -0.31
N TYR A 59 -11.38 -0.18 0.57
CA TYR A 59 -10.59 1.00 0.84
C TYR A 59 -10.75 1.39 2.30
N LEU A 60 -9.69 1.95 2.87
CA LEU A 60 -9.63 2.36 4.27
C LEU A 60 -9.58 3.88 4.37
N SER A 61 -10.24 4.42 5.40
CA SER A 61 -10.06 5.82 5.81
C SER A 61 -9.00 5.92 6.89
N ALA A 62 -7.99 6.75 6.68
CA ALA A 62 -6.97 7.08 7.67
C ALA A 62 -7.29 8.37 8.44
N ALA A 63 -8.53 8.87 8.35
CA ALA A 63 -8.97 10.09 9.00
C ALA A 63 -8.74 10.07 10.52
N LYS A 64 -9.00 8.94 11.18
CA LYS A 64 -8.78 8.77 12.61
C LYS A 64 -7.29 8.87 12.97
N ALA A 65 -6.41 8.20 12.21
CA ALA A 65 -4.97 8.26 12.42
C ALA A 65 -4.42 9.67 12.20
N ARG A 66 -4.90 10.39 11.16
CA ARG A 66 -4.56 11.81 10.94
C ARG A 66 -4.98 12.69 12.11
N LYS A 67 -6.24 12.60 12.55
CA LYS A 67 -6.81 13.46 13.59
C LYS A 67 -6.19 13.20 14.96
N MET A 68 -6.00 11.94 15.33
CA MET A 68 -5.63 11.57 16.70
C MET A 68 -4.14 11.44 16.91
N LEU A 69 -3.41 10.98 15.89
CA LEU A 69 -1.97 10.69 16.01
C LEU A 69 -1.11 11.74 15.29
N GLY A 70 -1.72 12.56 14.41
CA GLY A 70 -0.99 13.39 13.46
C GLY A 70 -0.30 12.57 12.36
N TRP A 71 -0.70 11.31 12.18
CA TRP A 71 -0.09 10.42 11.19
C TRP A 71 -0.43 10.86 9.77
N ARG A 72 0.55 10.78 8.86
CA ARG A 72 0.35 10.91 7.41
C ARG A 72 1.20 9.86 6.69
N PRO A 73 0.76 9.37 5.52
CA PRO A 73 1.59 8.47 4.73
C PRO A 73 2.88 9.18 4.32
N ARG A 74 4.00 8.47 4.38
CA ARG A 74 5.31 9.00 4.02
C ARG A 74 5.63 8.82 2.53
N PHE A 75 5.02 7.82 1.91
CA PHE A 75 5.30 7.42 0.53
C PHE A 75 4.02 7.50 -0.29
N THR A 76 4.15 7.99 -1.52
CA THR A 76 3.10 7.82 -2.53
C THR A 76 3.07 6.37 -3.02
N LEU A 77 2.01 5.99 -3.74
CA LEU A 77 1.97 4.68 -4.39
C LEU A 77 3.15 4.49 -5.35
N ASP A 78 3.42 5.49 -6.20
CA ASP A 78 4.48 5.40 -7.22
C ASP A 78 5.88 5.32 -6.60
N GLU A 79 6.13 6.06 -5.52
CA GLU A 79 7.39 5.94 -4.78
C GLU A 79 7.54 4.55 -4.14
N GLY A 80 6.46 4.05 -3.54
CA GLY A 80 6.41 2.69 -2.99
C GLY A 80 6.72 1.64 -4.06
N LEU A 81 6.08 1.74 -5.23
CA LEU A 81 6.28 0.80 -6.35
C LEU A 81 7.73 0.82 -6.85
N ARG A 82 8.32 1.99 -7.08
CA ARG A 82 9.72 2.09 -7.52
C ARG A 82 10.69 1.44 -6.53
N ARG A 83 10.48 1.66 -5.23
CA ARG A 83 11.32 1.06 -4.18
C ARG A 83 11.13 -0.46 -4.11
N THR A 84 9.90 -0.94 -4.24
CA THR A 84 9.60 -2.38 -4.27
C THR A 84 10.21 -3.06 -5.49
N ILE A 85 10.09 -2.47 -6.68
CA ILE A 85 10.69 -2.99 -7.92
C ILE A 85 12.21 -3.08 -7.77
N SER A 86 12.86 -1.99 -7.35
CA SER A 86 14.31 -1.96 -7.13
C SER A 86 14.77 -3.01 -6.12
N TRP A 87 13.99 -3.26 -5.06
CA TRP A 87 14.27 -4.32 -4.11
C TRP A 87 14.21 -5.71 -4.75
N TYR A 88 13.19 -6.00 -5.57
CA TYR A 88 13.07 -7.28 -6.28
C TYR A 88 14.18 -7.47 -7.32
N GLU A 89 14.55 -6.43 -8.05
CA GLU A 89 15.67 -6.47 -9.00
C GLU A 89 16.98 -6.84 -8.29
N ALA A 90 17.26 -6.24 -7.13
CA ALA A 90 18.43 -6.59 -6.33
C ALA A 90 18.34 -8.02 -5.78
N PHE A 91 17.20 -8.39 -5.19
CA PHE A 91 17.01 -9.71 -4.57
C PHE A 91 17.13 -10.86 -5.59
N LEU A 92 16.47 -10.73 -6.74
CA LEU A 92 16.49 -11.75 -7.80
C LEU A 92 17.77 -11.70 -8.63
N GLY A 93 18.34 -10.51 -8.84
CA GLY A 93 19.61 -10.33 -9.57
C GLY A 93 20.84 -10.85 -8.84
N THR A 94 20.77 -11.03 -7.52
CA THR A 94 21.84 -11.65 -6.71
C THR A 94 21.82 -13.19 -6.77
N SER A 95 20.86 -13.79 -7.50
CA SER A 95 20.71 -15.26 -7.61
C SER A 95 21.39 -15.85 -8.86
N LEU A 96 22.43 -15.18 -9.40
CA LEU A 96 23.29 -15.67 -10.49
C LEU A 96 24.76 -15.69 -10.07
#